data_AF-A0A0J1FYS9-F1
#
_entry.id   AF-A0A0J1FYS9-F1
#
_cell.length_a   1.000
_cell.length_b   1.000
_cell.length_c   1.000
_cell.angle_alpha   90.00
_cell.angle_beta   90.00
_cell.angle_gamma   90.00
#
_symmetry.space_group_name_H-M   'P 1'
#
loop_
_entity.id
_entity.type
_entity.pdbx_description
1 polymer ?
#
loop_
_entity_poly.entity_id
_entity_poly.type
_entity_poly.pdbx_seq_one_letter_code
_entity_poly.pdbx_strand_id
1 'polypeptide(L)'
;MGRYLGDDYLICEEGLSGRTTVFEDPLFEGLNGLTSIFQSLMTHEPVDLLILMLGTNDTKERFSSNAENIAKGMERLTKKALSVTDAWKNRPNILIIAPAYIEPGYETTFIADEMGKGCVEKSRALASYYEDIAKRLDVYFLDAATIPGIRMHPKDHMHLDQNSHMLLAKNLASMIPDLL
;
A
#
# COMPACT_ATOMS: atom_id res chain seq x y z
N MET A 1 -12.45 -8.71 -2.19
CA MET A 1 -12.52 -7.95 -3.46
C MET A 1 -13.07 -8.82 -4.58
N GLY A 2 -12.47 -9.99 -4.87
CA GLY A 2 -12.93 -10.88 -5.97
C GLY A 2 -14.42 -11.22 -5.96
N ARG A 3 -14.97 -11.54 -4.78
CA ARG A 3 -16.42 -11.79 -4.63
C ARG A 3 -17.33 -10.64 -5.08
N TYR A 4 -16.85 -9.39 -5.06
CA TYR A 4 -17.63 -8.21 -5.44
C TYR A 4 -17.43 -7.81 -6.90
N LEU A 5 -16.26 -8.13 -7.50
CA LEU A 5 -15.98 -7.86 -8.90
C LEU A 5 -16.58 -8.93 -9.83
N GLY A 6 -16.73 -10.17 -9.35
CA GLY A 6 -17.24 -11.27 -10.15
C GLY A 6 -16.16 -11.95 -11.00
N ASP A 7 -16.59 -12.86 -11.87
CA ASP A 7 -15.71 -13.79 -12.60
C ASP A 7 -14.99 -13.15 -13.80
N ASP A 8 -15.36 -11.91 -14.18
CA ASP A 8 -14.70 -11.16 -15.25
C ASP A 8 -13.32 -10.61 -14.84
N TYR A 9 -12.95 -10.74 -13.56
CA TYR A 9 -11.71 -10.20 -12.99
C TYR A 9 -10.87 -11.31 -12.36
N LEU A 10 -9.58 -11.36 -12.73
CA LEU A 10 -8.57 -12.13 -12.02
C LEU A 10 -7.80 -11.23 -11.05
N ILE A 11 -7.76 -11.60 -9.78
CA ILE A 11 -7.00 -10.87 -8.75
C ILE A 11 -5.80 -11.72 -8.34
N CYS A 12 -4.60 -11.19 -8.57
CA CYS A 12 -3.36 -11.78 -8.08
C CYS A 12 -2.95 -11.12 -6.76
N GLU A 13 -2.93 -11.88 -5.67
CA GLU A 13 -2.59 -11.38 -4.33
C GLU A 13 -1.07 -11.44 -4.08
N GLU A 14 -0.42 -10.28 -4.11
CA GLU A 14 1.02 -10.12 -3.85
C GLU A 14 1.28 -9.44 -2.49
N GLY A 15 0.52 -9.81 -1.46
CA GLY A 15 0.64 -9.26 -0.11
C GLY A 15 1.73 -9.96 0.71
N LEU A 16 2.64 -9.19 1.31
CA LEU A 16 3.69 -9.71 2.19
C LEU A 16 3.78 -8.88 3.48
N SER A 17 3.54 -9.53 4.63
CA SER A 17 3.66 -8.90 5.94
C SER A 17 5.06 -8.32 6.15
N GLY A 18 5.14 -7.08 6.64
CA GLY A 18 6.41 -6.39 6.85
C GLY A 18 6.98 -5.68 5.62
N ARG A 19 6.44 -5.89 4.41
CA ARG A 19 6.95 -5.26 3.19
C ARG A 19 6.98 -3.74 3.32
N THR A 20 8.10 -3.14 2.93
CA THR A 20 8.33 -1.70 2.84
C THR A 20 8.22 -1.23 1.38
N THR A 21 8.18 0.09 1.15
CA THR A 21 8.23 0.61 -0.23
C THR A 21 9.58 0.30 -0.89
N VAL A 22 10.68 0.73 -0.28
CA VAL A 22 12.05 0.66 -0.87
C VAL A 22 13.16 0.32 0.14
N PHE A 23 12.81 0.19 1.42
CA PHE A 23 13.79 0.02 2.50
C PHE A 23 14.14 -1.45 2.68
N GLU A 24 15.44 -1.74 2.76
CA GLU A 24 15.88 -3.05 3.21
C GLU A 24 15.69 -3.13 4.72
N ASP A 25 14.95 -4.14 5.19
CA ASP A 25 14.81 -4.37 6.63
C ASP A 25 16.08 -5.06 7.15
N PRO A 26 16.82 -4.46 8.11
CA PRO A 26 18.06 -5.06 8.62
C PRO A 26 17.82 -6.33 9.46
N LEU A 27 16.56 -6.62 9.83
CA LEU A 27 16.19 -7.75 10.66
C LEU A 27 15.56 -8.90 9.85
N PHE A 28 14.92 -8.60 8.73
CA PHE A 28 14.15 -9.57 7.94
C PHE A 28 14.41 -9.40 6.44
N GLU A 29 14.82 -10.48 5.79
CA GLU A 29 15.12 -10.48 4.36
C GLU A 29 13.85 -10.42 3.48
N GLY A 30 13.99 -9.89 2.26
CA GLY A 30 12.96 -9.99 1.22
C GLY A 30 11.76 -9.05 1.39
N LEU A 31 11.85 -8.08 2.31
CA LEU A 31 10.76 -7.14 2.58
C LEU A 31 10.79 -5.87 1.71
N ASN A 32 11.81 -5.70 0.86
CA ASN A 32 11.93 -4.53 0.02
C ASN A 32 11.03 -4.61 -1.22
N GLY A 33 9.94 -3.84 -1.24
CA GLY A 33 8.97 -3.87 -2.35
C GLY A 33 9.58 -3.55 -3.71
N LEU A 34 10.63 -2.73 -3.75
CA LEU A 34 11.29 -2.35 -5.00
C LEU A 34 12.07 -3.49 -5.64
N THR A 35 12.70 -4.34 -4.83
CA THR A 35 13.48 -5.48 -5.37
C THR A 35 12.55 -6.59 -5.85
N SER A 36 11.35 -6.72 -5.27
CA SER A 36 10.37 -7.74 -5.67
C SER A 36 9.45 -7.33 -6.83
N ILE A 37 9.14 -6.03 -7.00
CA ILE A 37 8.04 -5.60 -7.88
C ILE A 37 8.18 -6.03 -9.35
N PHE A 38 9.42 -6.10 -9.85
CA PHE A 38 9.67 -6.55 -11.22
C PHE A 38 9.25 -8.02 -11.39
N GLN A 39 9.69 -8.88 -10.47
CA GLN A 39 9.36 -10.30 -10.52
C GLN A 39 7.85 -10.53 -10.37
N SER A 40 7.20 -9.83 -9.43
CA SER A 40 5.75 -9.92 -9.25
C SER A 40 4.99 -9.52 -10.53
N LEU A 41 5.36 -8.40 -11.16
CA LEU A 41 4.71 -7.97 -12.41
C LEU A 41 4.91 -8.97 -13.56
N MET A 42 6.13 -9.44 -13.78
CA MET A 42 6.42 -10.39 -14.86
C MET A 42 5.77 -11.77 -14.62
N THR A 43 5.60 -12.20 -13.37
CA THR A 43 4.97 -13.50 -13.05
C THR A 43 3.47 -13.49 -13.35
N HIS A 44 2.85 -12.30 -13.34
CA HIS A 44 1.40 -12.13 -13.52
C HIS A 44 1.04 -11.45 -14.85
N GLU A 45 1.98 -11.32 -15.79
CA GLU A 45 1.71 -10.70 -17.08
C GLU A 45 0.67 -11.51 -17.90
N PRO A 46 -0.18 -10.85 -18.72
CA PRO A 46 -0.31 -9.39 -18.85
C PRO A 46 -1.17 -8.78 -17.73
N VAL A 47 -0.73 -7.64 -17.18
CA VAL A 47 -1.42 -6.91 -16.09
C VAL A 47 -2.25 -5.75 -16.66
N ASP A 48 -3.52 -5.66 -16.23
CA ASP A 48 -4.46 -4.57 -16.58
C ASP A 48 -4.42 -3.41 -15.57
N LEU A 49 -4.18 -3.69 -14.28
CA LEU A 49 -4.10 -2.71 -13.18
C LEU A 49 -3.20 -3.23 -12.05
N LEU A 50 -2.29 -2.39 -11.55
CA LEU A 50 -1.52 -2.63 -10.33
C LEU A 50 -2.04 -1.75 -9.19
N ILE A 51 -2.34 -2.35 -8.04
CA ILE A 51 -2.72 -1.61 -6.83
C ILE A 51 -1.55 -1.65 -5.84
N LEU A 52 -1.04 -0.48 -5.46
CA LEU A 52 0.06 -0.33 -4.51
C LEU A 52 -0.46 0.24 -3.18
N MET A 53 -0.51 -0.58 -2.14
CA MET A 53 -0.84 -0.16 -0.77
C MET A 53 0.30 -0.55 0.18
N LEU A 54 1.31 0.32 0.28
CA LEU A 54 2.49 0.15 1.15
C LEU A 54 2.78 1.47 1.89
N GLY A 55 3.73 1.44 2.83
CA GLY A 55 4.15 2.61 3.59
C GLY A 55 4.01 2.46 5.10
N THR A 56 3.13 1.56 5.58
CA THR A 56 2.93 1.33 7.03
C THR A 56 4.22 0.87 7.71
N ASN A 57 4.92 -0.12 7.15
CA ASN A 57 6.16 -0.64 7.73
C ASN A 57 7.32 0.35 7.63
N ASP A 58 7.33 1.22 6.63
CA ASP A 58 8.33 2.27 6.46
C ASP A 58 8.27 3.30 7.62
N THR A 59 7.15 3.37 8.34
CA THR A 59 7.02 4.24 9.52
C THR A 59 7.82 3.77 10.73
N LYS A 60 8.22 2.49 10.76
CA LYS A 60 8.96 1.89 11.87
C LYS A 60 10.18 2.74 12.22
N GLU A 61 10.38 2.96 13.52
CA GLU A 61 11.43 3.83 14.04
C GLU A 61 12.82 3.43 13.55
N ARG A 62 13.07 2.12 13.40
CA ARG A 62 14.35 1.58 12.89
C ARG A 62 14.75 2.09 11.50
N PHE A 63 13.80 2.51 10.66
CA PHE A 63 14.11 3.08 9.35
C PHE A 63 14.44 4.57 9.39
N SER A 64 14.28 5.23 10.56
CA SER A 64 14.61 6.64 10.78
C SER A 64 14.10 7.58 9.67
N SER A 65 12.93 7.26 9.12
CA SER A 65 12.33 7.97 7.99
C SER A 65 11.17 8.85 8.44
N ASN A 66 11.02 10.00 7.77
CA ASN A 66 9.84 10.85 7.86
C ASN A 66 8.86 10.53 6.72
N ALA A 67 7.64 11.06 6.79
CA ALA A 67 6.59 10.78 5.80
C ALA A 67 7.01 11.17 4.36
N GLU A 68 7.74 12.27 4.19
CA GLU A 68 8.25 12.70 2.88
C GLU A 68 9.23 11.68 2.27
N ASN A 69 10.13 11.11 3.07
CA ASN A 69 11.08 10.08 2.61
C ASN A 69 10.38 8.78 2.27
N ILE A 70 9.35 8.39 3.04
CA ILE A 70 8.50 7.23 2.72
C ILE A 70 7.79 7.47 1.39
N ALA A 71 7.30 8.69 1.16
CA ALA A 71 6.68 9.07 -0.10
C ALA A 71 7.65 9.02 -1.28
N LYS A 72 8.89 9.49 -1.13
CA LYS A 72 9.93 9.30 -2.16
C LYS A 72 10.19 7.81 -2.45
N GLY A 73 10.06 6.95 -1.44
CA GLY A 73 10.05 5.50 -1.60
C GLY A 73 8.90 5.02 -2.49
N MET A 74 7.66 5.41 -2.19
CA MET A 74 6.48 5.09 -3.01
C MET A 74 6.60 5.63 -4.45
N GLU A 75 7.11 6.85 -4.64
CA GLU A 75 7.37 7.40 -5.97
C GLU A 75 8.38 6.55 -6.74
N ARG A 76 9.48 6.13 -6.10
CA ARG A 76 10.50 5.27 -6.71
C ARG A 76 9.93 3.90 -7.08
N LEU A 77 9.13 3.30 -6.20
CA LEU A 77 8.45 2.03 -6.45
C LEU A 77 7.48 2.14 -7.63
N THR A 78 6.66 3.19 -7.65
CA THR A 78 5.70 3.45 -8.73
C THR A 78 6.42 3.66 -10.07
N LYS A 79 7.46 4.49 -10.13
CA LYS A 79 8.27 4.67 -11.34
C LYS A 79 8.90 3.36 -11.83
N LYS A 80 9.36 2.51 -10.91
CA LYS A 80 9.87 1.18 -11.29
C LYS A 80 8.77 0.34 -11.94
N ALA A 81 7.58 0.26 -11.36
CA ALA A 81 6.44 -0.46 -11.94
C ALA A 81 6.03 0.08 -13.32
N LEU A 82 5.94 1.42 -13.46
CA LEU A 82 5.67 2.07 -14.75
C LEU A 82 6.70 1.71 -15.83
N SER A 83 7.97 1.50 -15.44
CA SER A 83 9.05 1.15 -16.37
C SER A 83 9.08 -0.32 -16.82
N VAL A 84 8.27 -1.21 -16.24
CA VAL A 84 8.21 -2.62 -16.63
C VAL A 84 7.24 -2.79 -17.81
N THR A 85 7.58 -2.23 -18.96
CA THR A 85 6.66 -2.13 -20.12
C THR A 85 6.11 -3.46 -20.60
N ASP A 86 6.92 -4.53 -20.51
CA ASP A 86 6.57 -5.86 -21.02
C ASP A 86 5.47 -6.55 -20.21
N ALA A 87 5.32 -6.21 -18.92
CA ALA A 87 4.33 -6.84 -18.04
C ALA A 87 2.89 -6.32 -18.27
N TRP A 88 2.72 -5.18 -18.92
CA TRP A 88 1.42 -4.52 -19.08
C TRP A 88 0.70 -5.01 -20.32
N LYS A 89 -0.61 -5.28 -20.20
CA LYS A 89 -1.43 -5.70 -21.34
C LYS A 89 -1.48 -4.66 -22.46
N ASN A 90 -1.69 -3.40 -22.08
CA ASN A 90 -1.86 -2.28 -23.01
C ASN A 90 -0.94 -1.11 -22.65
N ARG A 91 -1.08 -0.59 -21.43
CA ARG A 91 -0.30 0.52 -20.88
C ARG A 91 -0.14 0.36 -19.37
N PRO A 92 0.86 1.00 -18.77
CA PRO A 92 0.93 1.10 -17.32
C PRO A 92 -0.32 1.74 -16.72
N ASN A 93 -0.90 1.07 -15.73
CA ASN A 93 -2.11 1.51 -15.05
C ASN A 93 -1.98 1.19 -13.55
N ILE A 94 -1.86 2.22 -12.72
CA ILE A 94 -1.53 2.07 -11.31
C ILE A 94 -2.54 2.85 -10.46
N LEU A 95 -2.97 2.22 -9.37
CA LEU A 95 -3.66 2.87 -8.25
C LEU A 95 -2.75 2.84 -7.02
N ILE A 96 -2.35 4.02 -6.54
CA ILE A 96 -1.69 4.16 -5.24
C ILE A 96 -2.76 4.29 -4.16
N ILE A 97 -2.67 3.48 -3.12
CA ILE A 97 -3.52 3.57 -1.94
C ILE A 97 -2.65 3.99 -0.75
N ALA A 98 -2.97 5.14 -0.14
CA ALA A 98 -2.44 5.45 1.17
C ALA A 98 -3.12 4.51 2.21
N PRO A 99 -2.34 3.73 2.98
CA PRO A 99 -2.92 2.87 4.01
C PRO A 99 -3.67 3.71 5.04
N ALA A 100 -4.75 3.15 5.60
CA ALA A 100 -5.38 3.77 6.76
C ALA A 100 -4.36 3.84 7.90
N TYR A 101 -4.34 4.97 8.61
CA TYR A 101 -3.26 5.31 9.53
C TYR A 101 -3.27 4.46 10.80
N ILE A 102 -2.10 4.30 11.39
CA ILE A 102 -1.93 3.63 12.68
C ILE A 102 -2.62 4.47 13.76
N GLU A 103 -3.40 3.83 14.62
CA GLU A 103 -4.10 4.49 15.71
C GLU A 103 -3.20 4.61 16.96
N PRO A 104 -3.36 5.66 17.79
CA PRO A 104 -2.50 5.90 18.97
C PRO A 104 -2.45 4.76 19.98
N GLY A 105 -3.47 3.89 20.01
CA GLY A 105 -3.51 2.75 20.93
C GLY A 105 -2.36 1.76 20.73
N TYR A 106 -1.67 1.77 19.57
CA TYR A 106 -0.58 0.84 19.26
C TYR A 106 0.53 0.86 20.31
N GLU A 107 0.79 2.03 20.90
CA GLU A 107 1.85 2.26 21.90
C GLU A 107 1.69 1.39 23.16
N THR A 108 0.48 0.87 23.41
CA THR A 108 0.17 0.03 24.58
C THR A 108 0.04 -1.45 24.25
N THR A 109 0.36 -1.84 23.02
CA THR A 109 0.18 -3.21 22.52
C THR A 109 1.51 -3.93 22.33
N PHE A 110 1.45 -5.22 22.00
CA PHE A 110 2.61 -6.07 21.74
C PHE A 110 3.45 -5.63 20.52
N ILE A 111 2.95 -4.71 19.67
CA ILE A 111 3.70 -4.19 18.51
C ILE A 111 4.42 -2.87 18.79
N ALA A 112 4.27 -2.30 20.00
CA ALA A 112 4.80 -0.97 20.32
C ALA A 112 6.31 -0.86 20.08
N ASP A 113 7.09 -1.82 20.57
CA ASP A 113 8.56 -1.82 20.42
C ASP A 113 9.00 -2.16 18.99
N GLU A 114 8.26 -3.02 18.30
CA GLU A 114 8.54 -3.40 16.90
C GLU A 114 8.32 -2.23 15.94
N MET A 115 7.30 -1.42 16.19
CA MET A 115 7.02 -0.21 15.43
C MET A 115 7.88 0.97 15.88
N GLY A 116 8.08 1.13 17.18
CA GLY A 116 8.77 2.27 17.76
C GLY A 116 7.98 3.57 17.65
N LYS A 117 8.61 4.68 18.02
CA LYS A 117 7.95 5.99 18.19
C LYS A 117 7.67 6.69 16.87
N GLY A 118 6.62 7.52 16.87
CA GLY A 118 6.31 8.43 15.77
C GLY A 118 5.60 7.80 14.58
N CYS A 119 5.13 6.55 14.69
CA CYS A 119 4.52 5.83 13.57
C CYS A 119 3.13 6.38 13.21
N VAL A 120 2.39 6.86 14.21
CA VAL A 120 1.05 7.45 14.06
C VAL A 120 1.11 8.73 13.24
N GLU A 121 2.04 9.64 13.57
CA GLU A 121 2.20 10.92 12.87
C GLU A 121 2.67 10.69 11.44
N LYS A 122 3.64 9.80 11.23
CA LYS A 122 4.16 9.46 9.90
C LYS A 122 3.07 8.84 9.02
N SER A 123 2.33 7.85 9.53
CA SER A 123 1.29 7.13 8.76
C SER A 123 0.15 8.05 8.35
N ARG A 124 -0.30 8.96 9.23
CA ARG A 124 -1.32 9.97 8.89
C ARG A 124 -0.88 10.93 7.78
N ALA A 125 0.39 11.30 7.76
CA ALA A 125 0.91 12.24 6.78
C ALA A 125 1.12 11.61 5.39
N LEU A 126 1.09 10.28 5.23
CA LEU A 126 1.35 9.63 3.94
C LEU A 126 0.34 10.02 2.86
N ALA A 127 -0.94 10.15 3.22
CA ALA A 127 -2.02 10.39 2.26
C ALA A 127 -1.77 11.64 1.40
N SER A 128 -1.44 12.78 2.02
CA SER A 128 -1.19 14.02 1.28
C SER A 128 0.00 13.90 0.34
N TYR A 129 1.09 13.27 0.78
CA TYR A 129 2.26 13.08 -0.08
C TYR A 129 2.00 12.10 -1.22
N TYR A 130 1.23 11.03 -0.98
CA TYR A 130 0.90 10.03 -1.99
C TYR A 130 -0.04 10.61 -3.05
N GLU A 131 -0.99 11.45 -2.65
CA GLU A 131 -1.85 12.20 -3.59
C GLU A 131 -1.01 13.09 -4.52
N ASP A 132 -0.05 13.82 -3.97
CA ASP A 132 0.85 14.67 -4.76
C ASP A 132 1.73 13.86 -5.72
N ILE A 133 2.20 12.67 -5.30
CA ILE A 133 2.93 11.75 -6.17
C ILE A 133 2.04 11.25 -7.30
N ALA A 134 0.83 10.80 -6.98
CA ALA A 134 -0.11 10.27 -7.95
C ALA A 134 -0.42 11.29 -9.05
N LYS A 135 -0.66 12.55 -8.66
CA LYS A 135 -0.83 13.69 -9.59
C LYS A 135 0.39 13.89 -10.49
N ARG A 136 1.61 13.88 -9.93
CA ARG A 136 2.86 14.08 -10.70
C ARG A 136 3.17 12.94 -11.66
N LEU A 137 2.77 11.71 -11.32
CA LEU A 137 3.02 10.53 -12.13
C LEU A 137 1.86 10.16 -13.05
N ASP A 138 0.76 10.92 -13.00
CA ASP A 138 -0.48 10.65 -13.75
C ASP A 138 -1.03 9.23 -13.50
N VAL A 139 -1.12 8.86 -12.22
CA VAL A 139 -1.68 7.58 -11.75
C VAL A 139 -2.84 7.83 -10.78
N TYR A 140 -3.66 6.81 -10.54
CA TYR A 140 -4.81 6.93 -9.65
C TYR A 140 -4.39 6.96 -8.18
N PHE A 141 -5.23 7.56 -7.34
CA PHE A 141 -5.03 7.66 -5.90
C PHE A 141 -6.30 7.35 -5.10
N LEU A 142 -6.13 6.68 -3.96
CA LEU A 142 -7.15 6.50 -2.94
C LEU A 142 -6.53 6.65 -1.55
N ASP A 143 -7.16 7.42 -0.67
CA ASP A 143 -6.86 7.38 0.76
C ASP A 143 -7.82 6.42 1.46
N ALA A 144 -7.31 5.28 1.93
CA ALA A 144 -8.13 4.28 2.62
C ALA A 144 -8.76 4.82 3.91
N ALA A 145 -8.16 5.82 4.57
CA ALA A 145 -8.71 6.42 5.78
C ALA A 145 -9.98 7.24 5.51
N THR A 146 -10.23 7.65 4.26
CA THR A 146 -11.44 8.41 3.88
C THR A 146 -12.67 7.53 3.71
N ILE A 147 -12.50 6.21 3.61
CA ILE A 147 -13.62 5.28 3.45
C ILE A 147 -14.42 5.23 4.78
N PRO A 148 -15.71 5.60 4.78
CA PRO A 148 -16.49 5.68 6.01
C PRO A 148 -16.54 4.35 6.76
N GLY A 149 -16.14 4.38 8.04
CA GLY A 149 -16.19 3.23 8.93
C GLY A 149 -14.95 2.34 8.95
N ILE A 150 -13.91 2.66 8.16
CA ILE A 150 -12.59 2.03 8.31
C ILE A 150 -12.04 2.28 9.72
N ARG A 151 -11.51 1.23 10.34
CA ARG A 151 -10.87 1.24 11.66
C ARG A 151 -9.73 0.23 11.71
N MET A 152 -8.80 0.46 12.64
CA MET A 152 -7.82 -0.55 13.00
C MET A 152 -8.38 -1.54 14.01
N HIS A 153 -7.85 -2.76 13.99
CA HIS A 153 -8.19 -3.81 14.90
C HIS A 153 -7.70 -3.42 16.31
N PRO A 154 -8.54 -3.45 17.36
CA PRO A 154 -8.17 -3.00 18.72
C PRO A 154 -7.04 -3.78 19.40
N LYS A 155 -6.55 -4.85 18.77
CA LYS A 155 -5.49 -5.71 19.31
C LYS A 155 -4.10 -5.09 19.10
N ASP A 156 -3.93 -4.36 18.01
CA ASP A 156 -2.65 -3.77 17.61
C ASP A 156 -2.76 -2.35 17.07
N HIS A 157 -3.98 -1.86 16.79
CA HIS A 157 -4.21 -0.51 16.28
C HIS A 157 -3.47 -0.21 14.95
N MET A 158 -3.12 -1.25 14.18
CA MET A 158 -2.35 -1.15 12.94
C MET A 158 -2.94 -1.98 11.78
N HIS A 159 -3.49 -3.17 12.05
CA HIS A 159 -4.12 -3.98 11.01
C HIS A 159 -5.60 -3.64 10.89
N LEU A 160 -6.18 -3.74 9.70
CA LEU A 160 -7.62 -3.56 9.51
C LEU A 160 -8.40 -4.65 10.26
N ASP A 161 -9.54 -4.30 10.83
CA ASP A 161 -10.50 -5.30 11.31
C ASP A 161 -11.27 -5.96 10.14
N GLN A 162 -12.04 -7.00 10.45
CA GLN A 162 -12.79 -7.74 9.43
C GLN A 162 -13.78 -6.86 8.67
N ASN A 163 -14.44 -5.93 9.35
CA ASN A 163 -15.40 -5.02 8.71
C ASN A 163 -14.68 -4.02 7.79
N SER A 164 -13.52 -3.53 8.19
CA SER A 164 -12.71 -2.58 7.44
C SER A 164 -12.11 -3.22 6.20
N HIS A 165 -11.67 -4.48 6.28
CA HIS A 165 -11.32 -5.27 5.10
C HIS A 165 -12.50 -5.38 4.11
N MET A 166 -13.72 -5.60 4.60
CA MET A 166 -14.92 -5.64 3.76
C MET A 166 -15.21 -4.28 3.11
N LEU A 167 -15.13 -3.18 3.88
CA LEU A 167 -15.38 -1.82 3.39
C LEU A 167 -14.40 -1.42 2.28
N LEU A 168 -13.10 -1.64 2.51
CA LEU A 168 -12.07 -1.40 1.50
C LEU A 168 -12.33 -2.25 0.25
N ALA A 169 -12.63 -3.53 0.41
CA ALA A 169 -12.90 -4.43 -0.71
C ALA A 169 -14.12 -4.01 -1.54
N LYS A 170 -15.18 -3.49 -0.92
CA LYS A 170 -16.38 -2.98 -1.62
C LYS A 170 -16.08 -1.68 -2.36
N ASN A 171 -15.37 -0.76 -1.72
CA ASN A 171 -15.00 0.51 -2.33
C ASN A 171 -14.10 0.30 -3.57
N LEU A 172 -13.07 -0.53 -3.44
CA LEU A 172 -12.21 -0.90 -4.57
C LEU A 172 -12.99 -1.59 -5.69
N ALA A 173 -13.88 -2.54 -5.37
CA ALA A 173 -14.68 -3.21 -6.37
C ALA A 173 -15.61 -2.26 -7.15
N SER A 174 -16.10 -1.18 -6.51
CA SER A 174 -16.88 -0.16 -7.22
C SER A 174 -16.04 0.77 -8.10
N MET A 175 -14.76 0.99 -7.76
CA MET A 175 -13.88 1.89 -8.51
C MET A 175 -13.22 1.20 -9.70
N ILE A 176 -12.76 -0.04 -9.53
CA ILE A 176 -11.92 -0.75 -10.51
C ILE A 176 -12.51 -0.79 -11.94
N PRO A 177 -13.82 -1.00 -12.17
CA PRO A 177 -14.38 -0.96 -13.52
C PRO A 177 -14.13 0.35 -14.27
N ASP A 178 -14.10 1.49 -13.57
CA ASP A 178 -13.85 2.81 -14.18
C ASP A 178 -12.35 3.09 -14.38
N LEU A 179 -11.47 2.26 -13.81
CA LEU A 179 -10.01 2.41 -13.92
C LEU A 179 -9.41 1.62 -15.08
N LEU A 180 -10.13 0.65 -15.65
CA LEU A 180 -9.65 -0.27 -16.70
C LEU A 180 -9.92 0.23 -18.12
#